data_AF-A0A927Y425-F1
#
_entry.id   AF-A0A927Y425-F1
#
_cell.length_a   1.000
_cell.length_b   1.000
_cell.length_c   1.000
_cell.angle_alpha   90.00
_cell.angle_beta   90.00
_cell.angle_gamma   90.00
#
_symmetry.space_group_name_H-M   'P 1'
#
loop_
_entity.id
_entity.type
_entity.pdbx_description
1 polymer ?
#
loop_
_entity_poly.entity_id
_entity_poly.type
_entity_poly.pdbx_seq_one_letter_code
_entity_poly.pdbx_strand_id
1 'polypeptide(L)'
;MLENFRQQIWYWIDVLVLDSSVWSRKEKLKSYAYALGVMLFFAYFFYRDFLVAILLLPVGFLFLMDKAKNDQRKRKAKLRLAFQDMLQALASGLRAGYAVENAFKNAYQEMHMLYGEEADICSEMRLVLAGMKNQIPIAKLMQDFAERTKLEEIQEFADVFAIVRKSGGNLPEIIDETAGVIGDKIAVEQEIEVMIAAKKMELLIMNVVPFFIVFYIEFTSPGFFHTLYEGIVGRGIMTLAMIIYLAAYYLGSKMVRVAV
;
A
#
# COMPACT_ATOMS: atom_id res chain seq x y z
N MET A 1 13.44 -27.96 -3.85
CA MET A 1 14.01 -26.61 -3.58
C MET A 1 13.88 -25.69 -4.80
N LEU A 2 14.34 -26.11 -5.99
CA LEU A 2 14.20 -25.34 -7.23
C LEU A 2 12.75 -25.15 -7.71
N GLU A 3 11.88 -26.15 -7.52
CA GLU A 3 10.44 -26.01 -7.87
C GLU A 3 9.69 -25.03 -6.97
N ASN A 4 10.03 -25.00 -5.67
CA ASN A 4 9.45 -24.04 -4.74
C ASN A 4 9.90 -22.62 -5.09
N PHE A 5 11.18 -22.45 -5.47
CA PHE A 5 11.71 -21.17 -5.96
C PHE A 5 11.07 -20.74 -7.27
N ARG A 6 10.83 -21.69 -8.19
CA ARG A 6 10.16 -21.43 -9.48
C ARG A 6 8.69 -21.08 -9.27
N GLN A 7 7.96 -21.79 -8.41
CA GLN A 7 6.57 -21.46 -8.05
C GLN A 7 6.47 -20.11 -7.36
N GLN A 8 7.43 -19.78 -6.49
CA GLN A 8 7.50 -18.49 -5.84
C GLN A 8 7.77 -17.38 -6.86
N ILE A 9 8.68 -17.58 -7.82
CA ILE A 9 8.91 -16.66 -8.94
C ILE A 9 7.65 -16.50 -9.81
N TRP A 10 6.95 -17.58 -10.17
CA TRP A 10 5.70 -17.51 -10.95
C TRP A 10 4.59 -16.79 -10.18
N TYR A 11 4.43 -17.06 -8.89
CA TYR A 11 3.54 -16.31 -8.03
C TYR A 11 3.90 -14.82 -7.96
N TRP A 12 5.19 -14.48 -7.91
CA TRP A 12 5.63 -13.07 -7.92
C TRP A 12 5.46 -12.40 -9.28
N ILE A 13 5.66 -13.14 -10.39
CA ILE A 13 5.35 -12.67 -11.75
C ILE A 13 3.85 -12.44 -11.87
N ASP A 14 3.03 -13.35 -11.36
CA ASP A 14 1.58 -13.18 -11.33
C ASP A 14 1.18 -12.01 -10.42
N VAL A 15 1.75 -11.82 -9.23
CA VAL A 15 1.46 -10.62 -8.42
C VAL A 15 1.86 -9.32 -9.15
N LEU A 16 2.96 -9.33 -9.90
CA LEU A 16 3.45 -8.16 -10.64
C LEU A 16 2.70 -7.92 -11.98
N VAL A 17 2.15 -8.97 -12.58
CA VAL A 17 1.46 -8.96 -13.89
C VAL A 17 -0.07 -9.01 -13.75
N LEU A 18 -0.63 -9.85 -12.88
CA LEU A 18 -2.07 -10.08 -12.65
C LEU A 18 -2.75 -9.08 -11.70
N ASP A 19 -2.05 -8.35 -10.81
CA ASP A 19 -2.67 -7.18 -10.15
C ASP A 19 -2.66 -5.95 -11.08
N SER A 20 -3.09 -6.21 -12.32
CA SER A 20 -3.31 -5.24 -13.39
C SER A 20 -4.50 -4.31 -13.14
N SER A 21 -5.26 -4.53 -12.06
CA SER A 21 -6.40 -3.70 -11.66
C SER A 21 -5.98 -2.42 -10.90
N VAL A 22 -4.82 -2.42 -10.25
CA VAL A 22 -4.41 -1.35 -9.33
C VAL A 22 -3.64 -0.22 -10.03
N TRP A 23 -3.08 -0.49 -11.21
CA TRP A 23 -2.14 0.42 -11.85
C TRP A 23 -2.54 0.74 -13.29
N SER A 24 -2.87 2.00 -13.54
CA SER A 24 -3.08 2.51 -14.90
C SER A 24 -1.81 2.29 -15.74
N ARG A 25 -1.94 2.05 -17.05
CA ARG A 25 -0.78 1.90 -17.97
C ARG A 25 0.23 3.05 -17.82
N LYS A 26 -0.26 4.26 -17.52
CA LYS A 26 0.57 5.45 -17.26
C LYS A 26 1.37 5.35 -15.96
N GLU A 27 0.80 4.78 -14.91
CA GLU A 27 1.46 4.64 -13.59
C GLU A 27 2.51 3.55 -13.59
N LYS A 28 2.23 2.44 -14.29
CA LYS A 28 3.22 1.38 -14.54
C LYS A 28 4.44 1.96 -15.27
N LEU A 29 4.20 2.68 -16.38
CA LEU A 29 5.27 3.29 -17.15
C LEU A 29 6.09 4.29 -16.32
N LYS A 30 5.43 5.17 -15.56
CA LYS A 30 6.11 6.11 -14.66
C LYS A 30 6.98 5.41 -13.63
N SER A 31 6.55 4.27 -13.10
CA SER A 31 7.30 3.57 -12.06
C SER A 31 8.45 2.74 -12.61
N TYR A 32 8.29 2.13 -13.79
CA TYR A 32 9.41 1.53 -14.52
C TYR A 32 10.45 2.59 -14.89
N ALA A 33 10.02 3.76 -15.40
CA ALA A 33 10.92 4.86 -15.73
C ALA A 33 11.66 5.39 -14.49
N TYR A 34 10.96 5.54 -13.36
CA TYR A 34 11.58 5.94 -12.10
C TYR A 34 12.61 4.91 -11.61
N ALA A 35 12.26 3.62 -11.60
CA ALA A 35 13.18 2.55 -11.21
C ALA A 35 14.42 2.49 -12.12
N LEU A 36 14.23 2.65 -13.43
CA LEU A 36 15.32 2.72 -14.40
C LEU A 36 16.23 3.94 -14.14
N GLY A 37 15.64 5.11 -13.89
CA GLY A 37 16.39 6.33 -13.55
C GLY A 37 17.25 6.15 -12.29
N VAL A 38 16.69 5.53 -11.25
CA VAL A 38 17.44 5.21 -10.02
C VAL A 38 18.58 4.23 -10.31
N MET A 39 18.33 3.15 -11.06
CA MET A 39 19.38 2.18 -11.42
C MET A 39 20.51 2.83 -12.22
N LEU A 40 20.19 3.66 -13.21
CA LEU A 40 21.18 4.39 -14.00
C LEU A 40 21.98 5.38 -13.14
N PHE A 41 21.31 6.07 -12.22
CA PHE A 41 21.97 6.97 -11.27
C PHE A 41 22.99 6.22 -10.41
N PHE A 42 22.60 5.09 -9.82
CA PHE A 42 23.51 4.28 -8.99
C PHE A 42 24.66 3.68 -9.80
N ALA A 43 24.39 3.17 -11.01
CA ALA A 43 25.43 2.65 -11.90
C ALA A 43 26.45 3.73 -12.26
N TYR A 44 25.99 4.92 -12.63
CA TYR A 44 26.86 6.05 -12.92
C TYR A 44 27.63 6.53 -11.68
N PHE A 45 26.95 6.67 -10.54
CA PHE A 45 27.55 7.20 -9.31
C PHE A 45 28.65 6.29 -8.75
N PHE A 46 28.44 4.96 -8.76
CA PHE A 46 29.39 4.00 -8.18
C PHE A 46 30.47 3.53 -9.17
N TYR A 47 30.17 3.44 -10.46
CA TYR A 47 31.08 2.83 -11.44
C TYR A 47 31.42 3.72 -12.64
N ARG A 48 30.73 4.86 -12.82
CA ARG A 48 30.82 5.72 -14.02
C ARG A 48 30.57 4.97 -15.33
N ASP A 49 29.90 3.82 -15.25
CA ASP A 49 29.61 2.93 -16.37
C ASP A 49 28.13 2.52 -16.34
N PHE A 50 27.44 2.75 -17.45
CA PHE A 50 26.02 2.42 -17.61
C PHE A 50 25.76 0.92 -17.78
N LEU A 51 26.76 0.13 -18.19
CA LEU A 51 26.60 -1.32 -18.36
C LEU A 51 26.33 -2.03 -17.02
N VAL A 52 26.82 -1.47 -15.91
CA VAL A 52 26.56 -1.99 -14.56
C VAL A 52 25.08 -1.87 -14.18
N ALA A 53 24.30 -1.02 -14.85
CA ALA A 53 22.86 -0.92 -14.61
C ALA A 53 22.11 -2.22 -14.90
N ILE A 54 22.62 -3.06 -15.81
CA ILE A 54 22.06 -4.40 -16.09
C ILE A 54 22.17 -5.30 -14.85
N LEU A 55 23.26 -5.19 -14.10
CA LEU A 55 23.48 -5.95 -12.86
C LEU A 55 22.51 -5.52 -11.74
N LEU A 56 22.02 -4.28 -11.78
CA LEU A 56 21.09 -3.72 -10.79
C LEU A 56 19.62 -4.07 -11.04
N LEU A 57 19.29 -4.70 -12.18
CA LEU A 57 17.92 -5.07 -12.53
C LEU A 57 17.18 -5.88 -11.44
N PRO A 58 17.79 -6.86 -10.75
CA PRO A 58 17.12 -7.57 -9.65
C PRO A 58 16.72 -6.63 -8.50
N VAL A 59 17.54 -5.62 -8.20
CA VAL A 59 17.27 -4.64 -7.14
C VAL A 59 16.13 -3.72 -7.55
N GLY A 60 16.11 -3.27 -8.81
CA GLY A 60 15.01 -2.49 -9.38
C GLY A 60 13.68 -3.26 -9.38
N PHE A 61 13.72 -4.56 -9.64
CA PHE A 61 12.54 -5.43 -9.56
C PHE A 61 11.97 -5.51 -8.14
N LEU A 62 12.83 -5.75 -7.13
CA LEU A 62 12.42 -5.78 -5.72
C LEU A 62 11.77 -4.45 -5.28
N PHE A 63 12.31 -3.32 -5.72
CA PHE A 63 11.74 -2.00 -5.42
C PHE A 63 10.31 -1.84 -5.97
N LEU A 64 10.08 -2.29 -7.20
CA LEU A 64 8.75 -2.24 -7.82
C LEU A 64 7.74 -3.13 -7.10
N MET A 65 8.17 -4.30 -6.63
CA MET A 65 7.32 -5.20 -5.83
C MET A 65 6.90 -4.55 -4.51
N ASP A 66 7.83 -3.88 -3.83
CA ASP A 66 7.53 -3.17 -2.59
C ASP A 66 6.56 -2.02 -2.81
N LYS A 67 6.70 -1.30 -3.93
CA LYS A 67 5.78 -0.23 -4.30
C LYS A 67 4.37 -0.77 -4.58
N ALA A 68 4.24 -1.85 -5.34
CA ALA A 68 2.95 -2.48 -5.62
C ALA A 68 2.22 -2.90 -4.33
N LYS A 69 2.95 -3.50 -3.38
CA LYS A 69 2.39 -3.83 -2.05
C LYS A 69 1.93 -2.60 -1.28
N ASN A 70 2.72 -1.52 -1.33
CA ASN A 70 2.39 -0.28 -0.63
C ASN A 70 1.12 0.38 -1.20
N ASP A 71 0.97 0.37 -2.52
CA ASP A 71 -0.21 0.94 -3.18
C ASP A 71 -1.48 0.10 -2.89
N GLN A 72 -1.35 -1.23 -2.80
CA GLN A 72 -2.44 -2.09 -2.32
C GLN A 72 -2.83 -1.76 -0.88
N ARG A 73 -1.85 -1.57 0.02
CA ARG A 73 -2.10 -1.15 1.42
C ARG A 73 -2.85 0.17 1.48
N LYS A 74 -2.43 1.17 0.70
CA LYS A 74 -3.11 2.47 0.61
C LYS A 74 -4.54 2.36 0.10
N ARG A 75 -4.79 1.54 -0.91
CA ARG A 75 -6.15 1.29 -1.43
C ARG A 75 -7.03 0.67 -0.35
N LYS A 76 -6.53 -0.35 0.36
CA LYS A 76 -7.23 -0.96 1.50
C LYS A 76 -7.50 0.02 2.64
N ALA A 77 -6.52 0.87 2.99
CA ALA A 77 -6.70 1.91 4.01
C ALA A 77 -7.78 2.92 3.63
N LYS A 78 -7.84 3.35 2.36
CA LYS A 78 -8.93 4.20 1.84
C LYS A 78 -10.28 3.51 1.92
N LEU A 79 -10.35 2.24 1.52
CA LEU A 79 -11.59 1.46 1.61
C LEU A 79 -12.03 1.27 3.06
N ARG A 80 -11.09 1.05 3.99
CA ARG A 80 -11.36 0.92 5.43
C ARG A 80 -11.99 2.20 5.99
N LEU A 81 -11.42 3.35 5.68
CA LEU A 81 -11.96 4.64 6.09
C LEU A 81 -13.38 4.84 5.51
N ALA A 82 -13.55 4.59 4.21
CA ALA A 82 -14.86 4.72 3.57
C ALA A 82 -15.90 3.72 4.11
N PHE A 83 -15.46 2.53 4.51
CA PHE A 83 -16.32 1.54 5.15
C PHE A 83 -16.74 1.98 6.56
N GLN A 84 -15.84 2.57 7.33
CA GLN A 84 -16.17 3.17 8.64
C GLN A 84 -17.24 4.27 8.48
N ASP A 85 -17.06 5.20 7.55
CA ASP A 85 -18.04 6.26 7.28
C ASP A 85 -19.40 5.68 6.83
N MET A 86 -19.37 4.63 5.99
CA MET A 86 -20.58 3.92 5.58
C MET A 86 -21.32 3.31 6.77
N LEU A 87 -20.60 2.68 7.72
CA LEU A 87 -21.22 2.14 8.94
C LEU A 87 -21.85 3.24 9.80
N GLN A 88 -21.19 4.39 9.95
CA GLN A 88 -21.77 5.54 10.68
C GLN A 88 -23.05 6.04 10.02
N ALA A 89 -23.06 6.18 8.69
CA ALA A 89 -24.26 6.57 7.93
C ALA A 89 -25.40 5.54 8.10
N LEU A 90 -25.07 4.25 8.08
CA LEU A 90 -26.03 3.17 8.34
C LEU A 90 -26.60 3.22 9.76
N ALA A 91 -25.74 3.33 10.78
CA ALA A 91 -26.17 3.41 12.18
C ALA A 91 -27.08 4.62 12.41
N SER A 92 -26.73 5.78 11.85
CA SER A 92 -27.54 6.99 11.91
C SER A 92 -28.92 6.80 11.26
N GLY A 93 -28.96 6.22 10.05
CA GLY A 93 -30.21 5.96 9.35
C GLY A 93 -31.12 4.97 10.09
N LEU A 94 -30.55 3.90 10.65
CA LEU A 94 -31.31 2.92 11.43
C LEU A 94 -31.83 3.51 12.75
N ARG A 95 -31.03 4.35 13.43
CA ARG A 95 -31.46 5.09 14.64
C ARG A 95 -32.59 6.07 14.36
N ALA A 96 -32.62 6.66 13.17
CA ALA A 96 -33.72 7.51 12.71
C ALA A 96 -35.01 6.71 12.38
N GLY A 97 -34.99 5.38 12.54
CA GLY A 97 -36.14 4.51 12.29
C GLY A 97 -36.33 4.13 10.82
N TYR A 98 -35.33 4.39 9.95
CA TYR A 98 -35.42 3.91 8.58
C TYR A 98 -35.36 2.38 8.53
N ALA A 99 -36.15 1.81 7.62
CA ALA A 99 -35.99 0.42 7.23
C ALA A 99 -34.57 0.17 6.71
N VAL A 100 -34.02 -1.02 6.94
CA VAL A 100 -32.64 -1.37 6.61
C VAL A 100 -32.28 -1.04 5.16
N GLU A 101 -33.14 -1.38 4.20
CA GLU A 101 -32.92 -1.09 2.78
C GLU A 101 -32.80 0.41 2.49
N ASN A 102 -33.62 1.24 3.14
CA ASN A 102 -33.57 2.69 3.01
C ASN A 102 -32.32 3.27 3.68
N ALA A 103 -31.90 2.71 4.82
CA ALA A 103 -30.64 3.10 5.47
C ALA A 103 -29.45 2.85 4.53
N PHE A 104 -29.38 1.67 3.90
CA PHE A 104 -28.32 1.38 2.91
C PHE A 104 -28.39 2.28 1.68
N LYS A 105 -29.59 2.62 1.20
CA LYS A 105 -29.76 3.53 0.06
C LYS A 105 -29.27 4.95 0.39
N ASN A 106 -29.58 5.44 1.59
CA ASN A 106 -29.13 6.76 2.04
C ASN A 106 -27.62 6.78 2.27
N ALA A 107 -27.07 5.76 2.94
CA ALA A 107 -25.64 5.62 3.14
C ALA A 107 -24.87 5.59 1.81
N TYR A 108 -25.41 4.92 0.77
CA TYR A 108 -24.80 4.94 -0.56
C TYR A 108 -24.74 6.35 -1.15
N GLN A 109 -25.81 7.13 -1.02
CA GLN A 109 -25.84 8.51 -1.53
C GLN A 109 -24.78 9.37 -0.83
N GLU A 110 -24.60 9.19 0.48
CA GLU A 110 -23.58 9.89 1.25
C GLU A 110 -22.16 9.46 0.82
N MET A 111 -21.89 8.16 0.69
CA MET A 111 -20.60 7.67 0.22
C MET A 111 -20.29 8.14 -1.22
N HIS A 112 -21.30 8.18 -2.09
CA HIS A 112 -21.17 8.70 -3.44
C HIS A 112 -20.78 10.18 -3.46
N MET A 113 -21.34 10.99 -2.56
CA MET A 113 -21.00 12.41 -2.43
C MET A 113 -19.59 12.62 -1.86
N LEU A 114 -19.16 11.80 -0.88
CA LEU A 114 -17.86 11.92 -0.21
C LEU A 114 -16.70 11.40 -1.07
N TYR A 115 -16.88 10.24 -1.70
CA TYR A 115 -15.80 9.50 -2.36
C TYR A 115 -15.88 9.49 -3.88
N GLY A 116 -17.03 9.85 -4.45
CA GLY A 116 -17.28 9.81 -5.89
C GLY A 116 -17.70 8.43 -6.41
N GLU A 117 -18.16 8.38 -7.66
CA GLU A 117 -18.72 7.17 -8.29
C GLU A 117 -17.71 6.04 -8.49
N GLU A 118 -16.47 6.39 -8.81
CA GLU A 118 -15.39 5.43 -9.11
C GLU A 118 -14.75 4.82 -7.86
N ALA A 119 -15.16 5.24 -6.66
CA ALA A 119 -14.63 4.70 -5.42
C ALA A 119 -15.01 3.22 -5.22
N ASP A 120 -14.08 2.46 -4.64
CA ASP A 120 -14.28 1.03 -4.35
C ASP A 120 -15.53 0.80 -3.49
N ILE A 121 -15.74 1.63 -2.46
CA ILE A 121 -16.91 1.57 -1.57
C ILE A 121 -18.22 1.72 -2.36
N CYS A 122 -18.28 2.67 -3.30
CA CYS A 122 -19.47 2.97 -4.09
C CYS A 122 -19.78 1.84 -5.07
N SER A 123 -18.75 1.22 -5.63
CA SER A 123 -18.89 0.04 -6.50
C SER A 123 -19.44 -1.16 -5.73
N GLU A 124 -18.92 -1.41 -4.53
CA GLU A 124 -19.36 -2.50 -3.68
C GLU A 124 -20.77 -2.28 -3.11
N MET A 125 -21.11 -1.05 -2.68
CA MET A 125 -22.45 -0.70 -2.23
C MET A 125 -23.51 -0.83 -3.33
N ARG A 126 -23.16 -0.54 -4.60
CA ARG A 126 -24.06 -0.80 -5.74
C ARG A 126 -24.39 -2.28 -5.89
N LEU A 127 -23.41 -3.17 -5.69
CA LEU A 127 -23.63 -4.62 -5.71
C LEU A 127 -24.55 -5.06 -4.56
N VAL A 128 -24.35 -4.52 -3.35
CA VAL A 128 -25.21 -4.79 -2.20
C VAL A 128 -26.64 -4.30 -2.46
N LEU A 129 -26.83 -3.07 -2.96
CA LEU A 129 -28.14 -2.52 -3.31
C LEU A 129 -28.85 -3.32 -4.40
N ALA A 130 -28.12 -3.76 -5.43
CA ALA A 130 -28.67 -4.60 -6.49
C ALA A 130 -29.08 -5.98 -5.94
N GLY A 131 -28.28 -6.57 -5.06
CA GLY A 131 -28.60 -7.83 -4.39
C GLY A 131 -29.85 -7.75 -3.52
N MET A 132 -30.02 -6.65 -2.78
CA MET A 132 -31.22 -6.41 -1.96
C MET A 132 -32.49 -6.30 -2.83
N LYS A 133 -32.42 -5.62 -3.98
CA LYS A 133 -33.55 -5.57 -4.94
C LYS A 133 -33.95 -6.96 -5.44
N ASN A 134 -32.99 -7.89 -5.50
CA ASN A 134 -33.20 -9.29 -5.86
C ASN A 134 -33.51 -10.18 -4.64
N GLN A 135 -33.89 -9.60 -3.50
CA GLN A 135 -34.26 -10.30 -2.26
C GLN A 135 -33.17 -11.23 -1.70
N ILE A 136 -31.90 -10.97 -2.05
CA ILE A 136 -30.78 -11.71 -1.46
C ILE A 136 -30.59 -11.24 -0.02
N PRO A 137 -30.43 -12.16 0.95
CA PRO A 137 -30.21 -11.79 2.35
C PRO A 137 -28.99 -10.88 2.52
N ILE A 138 -29.17 -9.76 3.23
CA ILE A 138 -28.10 -8.75 3.45
C ILE A 138 -26.87 -9.35 4.13
N ALA A 139 -27.06 -10.31 5.05
CA ALA A 139 -25.94 -11.01 5.68
C ALA A 139 -25.05 -11.72 4.63
N LYS A 140 -25.65 -12.32 3.59
CA LYS A 140 -24.90 -12.92 2.49
C LYS A 140 -24.20 -11.85 1.64
N LEU A 141 -24.88 -10.75 1.35
CA LEU A 141 -24.30 -9.65 0.55
C LEU A 141 -23.09 -9.01 1.24
N MET A 142 -23.12 -8.90 2.57
CA MET A 142 -21.98 -8.42 3.36
C MET A 142 -20.82 -9.42 3.38
N GLN A 143 -21.11 -10.72 3.43
CA GLN A 143 -20.08 -11.76 3.29
C GLN A 143 -19.45 -11.72 1.88
N ASP A 144 -20.26 -11.64 0.83
CA ASP A 144 -19.76 -11.53 -0.54
C ASP A 144 -18.92 -10.24 -0.73
N PHE A 145 -19.28 -9.14 -0.05
CA PHE A 145 -18.51 -7.89 -0.02
C PHE A 145 -17.15 -8.07 0.70
N ALA A 146 -17.14 -8.76 1.85
CA ALA A 146 -15.90 -9.09 2.55
C ALA A 146 -14.96 -9.96 1.70
N GLU A 147 -15.49 -11.01 1.05
CA GLU A 147 -14.71 -11.92 0.20
C GLU A 147 -14.08 -11.22 -1.01
N ARG A 148 -14.82 -10.31 -1.67
CA ARG A 148 -14.32 -9.56 -2.83
C ARG A 148 -13.21 -8.59 -2.46
N THR A 149 -13.38 -7.87 -1.35
CA THR A 149 -12.45 -6.80 -0.94
C THR A 149 -11.26 -7.30 -0.13
N LYS A 150 -11.40 -8.47 0.53
CA LYS A 150 -10.38 -9.06 1.39
C LYS A 150 -9.88 -8.07 2.44
N LEU A 151 -10.81 -7.28 3.00
CA LEU A 151 -10.55 -6.33 4.07
C LEU A 151 -11.03 -6.96 5.39
N GLU A 152 -10.13 -7.03 6.36
CA GLU A 152 -10.36 -7.71 7.65
C GLU A 152 -11.56 -7.11 8.38
N GLU A 153 -11.65 -5.78 8.44
CA GLU A 153 -12.72 -5.07 9.14
C GLU A 153 -14.12 -5.35 8.53
N ILE A 154 -14.19 -5.58 7.22
CA ILE A 154 -15.46 -5.92 6.54
C ILE A 154 -15.84 -7.37 6.85
N GLN A 155 -14.87 -8.28 6.90
CA GLN A 155 -15.10 -9.67 7.27
C GLN A 155 -15.61 -9.78 8.70
N GLU A 156 -14.92 -9.13 9.65
CA GLU A 156 -15.31 -9.10 11.07
C GLU A 156 -16.73 -8.54 11.24
N PHE A 157 -17.04 -7.42 10.56
CA PHE A 157 -18.38 -6.86 10.58
C PHE A 157 -19.42 -7.82 9.98
N ALA A 158 -19.14 -8.45 8.84
CA ALA A 158 -20.08 -9.37 8.19
C ALA A 158 -20.40 -10.58 9.06
N ASP A 159 -19.42 -11.09 9.80
CA ASP A 159 -19.58 -12.20 10.75
C ASP A 159 -20.45 -11.80 11.94
N VAL A 160 -20.15 -10.65 12.58
CA VAL A 160 -20.95 -10.12 13.70
C VAL A 160 -22.37 -9.79 13.26
N PHE A 161 -22.53 -9.13 12.10
CA PHE A 161 -23.84 -8.75 11.56
C PHE A 161 -24.74 -9.97 11.30
N ALA A 162 -24.17 -11.06 10.77
CA ALA A 162 -24.92 -12.29 10.51
C ALA A 162 -25.45 -12.95 11.80
N ILE A 163 -24.71 -12.84 12.90
CA ILE A 163 -25.13 -13.34 14.22
C ILE A 163 -26.25 -12.47 14.79
N VAL A 164 -26.04 -11.15 14.86
CA VAL A 164 -26.98 -10.21 15.49
C VAL A 164 -28.33 -10.21 14.78
N ARG A 165 -28.34 -10.34 13.45
CA ARG A 165 -29.58 -10.39 12.67
C ARG A 165 -30.39 -11.66 12.90
N LYS A 166 -29.76 -12.79 13.23
CA LYS A 166 -30.46 -14.03 13.60
C LYS A 166 -30.98 -13.98 15.04
N SER A 167 -30.21 -13.36 15.94
CA SER A 167 -30.54 -13.28 17.36
C SER A 167 -31.48 -12.12 17.72
N GLY A 168 -31.76 -11.20 16.80
CA GLY A 168 -32.66 -10.06 17.02
C GLY A 168 -32.06 -8.94 17.87
N GLY A 169 -30.73 -8.82 17.93
CA GLY A 169 -30.05 -7.79 18.70
C GLY A 169 -30.17 -6.38 18.09
N ASN A 170 -29.67 -5.38 18.80
CA ASN A 170 -29.72 -3.97 18.40
C ASN A 170 -28.71 -3.68 17.27
N LEU A 171 -29.13 -3.85 16.02
CA LEU A 171 -28.30 -3.60 14.83
C LEU A 171 -27.66 -2.20 14.80
N PRO A 172 -28.39 -1.09 15.05
CA PRO A 172 -27.77 0.23 15.05
C PRO A 172 -26.64 0.37 16.08
N GLU A 173 -26.79 -0.19 17.27
CA GLU A 173 -25.74 -0.16 18.32
C GLU A 173 -24.50 -0.94 17.90
N ILE A 174 -24.67 -2.15 17.37
CA ILE A 174 -23.55 -2.97 16.91
C ILE A 174 -22.80 -2.34 15.72
N ILE A 175 -23.54 -1.71 14.80
CA ILE A 175 -22.93 -0.99 13.67
C ILE A 175 -22.12 0.21 14.18
N ASP A 176 -22.63 0.96 15.15
CA ASP A 176 -21.97 2.12 15.75
C ASP A 176 -20.71 1.71 16.53
N GLU A 177 -20.80 0.64 17.34
CA GLU A 177 -19.65 0.05 18.04
C GLU A 177 -18.57 -0.41 17.06
N THR A 178 -18.96 -1.10 15.97
CA THR A 178 -17.99 -1.54 14.96
C THR A 178 -17.32 -0.36 14.26
N ALA A 179 -18.08 0.68 13.92
CA ALA A 179 -17.54 1.90 13.34
C ALA A 179 -16.58 2.61 14.31
N GLY A 180 -16.86 2.57 15.61
CA GLY A 180 -15.98 3.06 16.68
C GLY A 180 -14.67 2.29 16.73
N VAL A 181 -14.71 0.95 16.79
CA VAL A 181 -13.51 0.10 16.82
C VAL A 181 -12.62 0.32 15.59
N ILE A 182 -13.22 0.44 14.40
CA ILE A 182 -12.47 0.74 13.17
C ILE A 182 -11.85 2.15 13.25
N GLY A 183 -12.61 3.13 13.75
CA GLY A 183 -12.13 4.49 13.96
C GLY A 183 -10.93 4.56 14.91
N ASP A 184 -11.01 3.85 16.04
CA ASP A 184 -9.91 3.74 17.01
C ASP A 184 -8.67 3.09 16.37
N LYS A 185 -8.86 2.03 15.56
CA LYS A 185 -7.76 1.39 14.82
C LYS A 185 -7.10 2.37 13.84
N ILE A 186 -7.89 3.17 13.12
CA ILE A 186 -7.37 4.20 12.21
C ILE A 186 -6.63 5.30 12.99
N ALA A 187 -7.15 5.74 14.13
CA ALA A 187 -6.52 6.77 14.95
C ALA A 187 -5.15 6.30 15.48
N VAL A 188 -5.07 5.06 15.97
CA VAL A 188 -3.80 4.45 16.40
C VAL A 188 -2.81 4.34 15.23
N GLU A 189 -3.26 3.92 14.05
CA GLU A 189 -2.42 3.89 12.83
C GLU A 189 -1.89 5.29 12.48
N GLN A 190 -2.70 6.34 12.60
CA GLN A 190 -2.29 7.72 12.35
C GLN A 190 -1.28 8.22 13.38
N GLU A 191 -1.48 7.92 14.68
CA GLU A 191 -0.51 8.26 15.73
C GLU A 191 0.84 7.60 15.48
N ILE A 192 0.82 6.32 15.08
CA ILE A 192 2.01 5.57 14.67
C ILE A 192 2.70 6.25 13.48
N GLU A 193 1.96 6.63 12.44
CA GLU A 193 2.52 7.32 11.28
C GLU A 193 3.19 8.66 11.65
N VAL A 194 2.57 9.43 12.55
CA VAL A 194 3.11 10.69 13.07
C VAL A 194 4.39 10.45 13.88
N MET A 195 4.40 9.46 14.78
CA MET A 195 5.59 9.11 15.54
C MET A 195 6.76 8.68 14.65
N ILE A 196 6.48 7.97 13.56
CA ILE A 196 7.50 7.46 12.62
C ILE A 196 7.91 8.51 11.58
N ALA A 197 7.12 9.57 11.37
CA ALA A 197 7.40 10.60 10.36
C ALA A 197 8.80 11.24 10.56
N ALA A 198 9.18 11.54 11.81
CA ALA A 198 10.51 12.05 12.13
C ALA A 198 11.62 11.05 11.74
N LYS A 199 11.42 9.76 12.02
CA LYS A 199 12.37 8.68 11.68
C LYS A 199 12.47 8.43 10.17
N LYS A 200 11.36 8.56 9.44
CA LYS A 200 11.36 8.54 7.96
C LYS A 200 12.22 9.67 7.41
N MET A 201 12.10 10.88 7.96
CA MET A 201 12.88 12.03 7.52
C MET A 201 14.38 11.89 7.87
N GLU A 202 14.70 11.40 9.07
CA GLU A 202 16.07 11.08 9.48
C GLU A 202 16.73 10.07 8.53
N LEU A 203 16.02 8.98 8.20
CA LEU A 203 16.48 7.97 7.25
C LEU A 203 16.68 8.56 5.85
N LEU A 204 15.78 9.44 5.40
CA LEU A 204 15.91 10.12 4.12
C LEU A 204 17.19 10.97 4.07
N ILE A 205 17.44 11.76 5.12
CA ILE A 205 18.64 12.59 5.22
C ILE A 205 19.90 11.70 5.21
N MET A 206 19.93 10.65 6.04
CA MET A 206 21.07 9.74 6.13
C MET A 206 21.39 9.06 4.78
N ASN A 207 20.37 8.73 3.99
CA ASN A 207 20.55 8.16 2.66
C ASN A 207 21.06 9.18 1.63
N VAL A 208 20.67 10.45 1.73
CA VAL A 208 21.05 11.48 0.75
C VAL A 208 22.44 12.07 1.01
N VAL A 209 22.85 12.18 2.28
CA VAL A 209 24.12 12.82 2.68
C VAL A 209 25.36 12.27 1.97
N PRO A 210 25.58 10.94 1.81
CA PRO A 210 26.76 10.42 1.13
C PRO A 210 26.89 10.91 -0.32
N PHE A 211 25.77 11.00 -1.06
CA PHE A 211 25.78 11.51 -2.43
C PHE A 211 26.13 12.99 -2.47
N PHE A 212 25.56 13.76 -1.53
CA PHE A 212 25.84 15.19 -1.43
C PHE A 212 27.34 15.46 -1.16
N ILE A 213 27.97 14.69 -0.25
CA ILE A 213 29.39 14.82 0.06
C ILE A 213 30.26 14.50 -1.17
N VAL A 214 29.97 13.42 -1.89
CA VAL A 214 30.74 13.04 -3.09
C VAL A 214 30.62 14.11 -4.16
N PHE A 215 29.41 14.61 -4.44
CA PHE A 215 29.21 15.69 -5.41
C PHE A 215 29.92 16.98 -5.01
N TYR A 216 29.87 17.34 -3.73
CA TYR A 216 30.55 18.53 -3.22
C TYR A 216 32.08 18.45 -3.42
N ILE A 217 32.69 17.30 -3.13
CA ILE A 217 34.13 17.07 -3.32
C ILE A 217 34.49 17.06 -4.80
N GLU A 218 33.70 16.40 -5.65
CA GLU A 218 33.95 16.34 -7.09
C GLU A 218 33.87 17.73 -7.75
N PHE A 219 32.96 18.58 -7.28
CA PHE A 219 32.85 19.97 -7.74
C PHE A 219 34.05 20.83 -7.29
N THR A 220 34.50 20.66 -6.05
CA THR A 220 35.57 21.49 -5.46
C THR A 220 36.97 21.03 -5.87
N SER A 221 37.16 19.73 -6.05
CA SER A 221 38.44 19.11 -6.41
C SER A 221 38.24 18.03 -7.48
N PRO A 222 38.10 18.42 -8.76
CA PRO A 222 37.97 17.48 -9.86
C PRO A 222 39.13 16.48 -9.91
N GLY A 223 38.82 15.21 -10.13
CA GLY A 223 39.82 14.14 -10.20
C GLY A 223 40.21 13.50 -8.85
N PHE A 224 39.67 13.98 -7.72
CA PHE A 224 39.94 13.39 -6.40
C PHE A 224 39.62 11.88 -6.34
N PHE A 225 38.54 11.44 -6.99
CA PHE A 225 38.10 10.04 -6.98
C PHE A 225 38.60 9.18 -8.16
N HIS A 226 39.50 9.70 -9.01
CA HIS A 226 39.92 9.01 -10.25
C HIS A 226 40.50 7.61 -9.98
N THR A 227 41.40 7.50 -9.00
CA THR A 227 42.01 6.23 -8.59
C THR A 227 40.98 5.22 -8.06
N LEU A 228 39.88 5.71 -7.48
CA LEU A 228 38.80 4.88 -6.92
C LEU A 228 37.90 4.30 -8.02
N TYR A 229 37.69 5.03 -9.12
CA TYR A 229 36.83 4.58 -10.23
C TYR A 229 37.57 3.74 -11.29
N GLU A 230 38.85 4.02 -11.54
CA GLU A 230 39.59 3.36 -12.63
C GLU A 230 40.30 2.07 -12.22
N GLY A 231 40.83 2.00 -11.00
CA GLY A 231 41.60 0.84 -10.54
C GLY A 231 40.72 -0.37 -10.22
N ILE A 232 41.22 -1.59 -10.48
CA ILE A 232 40.55 -2.86 -10.12
C ILE A 232 40.25 -2.91 -8.61
N VAL A 233 41.19 -2.46 -7.79
CA VAL A 233 41.04 -2.38 -6.33
C VAL A 233 39.94 -1.36 -5.96
N GLY A 234 39.93 -0.19 -6.63
CA GLY A 234 38.92 0.84 -6.42
C GLY A 234 37.51 0.37 -6.74
N ARG A 235 37.33 -0.31 -7.88
CA ARG A 235 36.04 -0.94 -8.26
C ARG A 235 35.59 -1.99 -7.23
N GLY A 236 36.51 -2.74 -6.63
CA GLY A 236 36.22 -3.66 -5.53
C GLY A 236 35.66 -2.93 -4.31
N ILE A 237 36.29 -1.83 -3.90
CA ILE A 237 35.84 -0.98 -2.78
C ILE A 237 34.46 -0.37 -3.07
N MET A 238 34.23 0.13 -4.29
CA MET A 238 32.93 0.69 -4.69
C MET A 238 31.82 -0.37 -4.66
N THR A 239 32.11 -1.60 -5.06
CA THR A 239 31.15 -2.71 -4.98
C THR A 239 30.77 -3.02 -3.54
N LEU A 240 31.76 -3.09 -2.64
CA LEU A 240 31.50 -3.30 -1.21
C LEU A 240 30.68 -2.15 -0.62
N ALA A 241 31.04 -0.90 -0.94
CA ALA A 241 30.32 0.29 -0.50
C ALA A 241 28.86 0.28 -0.98
N MET A 242 28.60 -0.12 -2.24
CA MET A 242 27.26 -0.23 -2.79
C MET A 242 26.43 -1.30 -2.06
N ILE A 243 27.02 -2.47 -1.77
CA ILE A 243 26.35 -3.54 -1.04
C ILE A 243 25.97 -3.08 0.37
N ILE A 244 26.91 -2.45 1.09
CA ILE A 244 26.66 -1.90 2.44
C ILE A 244 25.56 -0.84 2.39
N TYR A 245 25.60 0.07 1.40
CA TYR A 245 24.60 1.10 1.22
C TYR A 245 23.20 0.50 0.98
N LEU A 246 23.07 -0.45 0.05
CA LEU A 246 21.80 -1.11 -0.23
C LEU A 246 21.28 -1.90 0.97
N ALA A 247 22.16 -2.58 1.71
CA ALA A 247 21.80 -3.30 2.93
C ALA A 247 21.31 -2.34 4.02
N ALA A 248 22.00 -1.21 4.23
CA ALA A 248 21.59 -0.18 5.19
C ALA A 248 20.23 0.43 4.81
N TYR A 249 20.03 0.77 3.53
CA TYR A 249 18.75 1.27 3.02
C TYR A 249 17.62 0.26 3.23
N TYR A 250 17.86 -1.02 2.91
CA TYR A 250 16.87 -2.08 3.08
C TYR A 250 16.51 -2.30 4.56
N LEU A 251 17.50 -2.35 5.45
CA LEU A 251 17.26 -2.49 6.89
C LEU A 251 16.50 -1.29 7.46
N GLY A 252 16.91 -0.07 7.12
CA GLY A 252 16.25 1.15 7.58
C GLY A 252 14.80 1.24 7.10
N SER A 253 14.56 0.97 5.81
CA SER A 253 13.19 0.97 5.25
C SER A 253 12.31 -0.15 5.83
N LYS A 254 12.90 -1.31 6.16
CA LYS A 254 12.18 -2.40 6.84
C LYS A 254 11.81 -2.02 8.27
N MET A 255 12.72 -1.39 9.03
CA MET A 255 12.44 -0.95 10.40
C MET A 255 11.29 0.05 10.44
N VAL A 256 11.31 1.03 9.54
CA VAL A 256 10.23 2.02 9.38
C VAL A 256 8.91 1.34 9.01
N ARG A 257 8.95 0.28 8.20
CA ARG A 257 7.75 -0.45 7.77
C ARG A 257 7.19 -1.40 8.83
N VAL A 258 8.01 -1.97 9.70
CA VAL A 258 7.53 -2.85 10.79
C VAL A 258 6.76 -2.06 11.84
N ALA A 259 7.14 -0.79 12.01
CA ALA A 259 6.47 0.08 12.95
C ALA A 259 5.10 0.60 12.42
N VAL A 260 4.79 0.46 11.12
CA VAL A 260 3.51 0.83 10.47
C VAL A 260 2.72 -0.42 10.07
#